data_AF-A0A970CFG2-F1
#
_entry.id   AF-A0A970CFG2-F1
#
_cell.length_a   1.000
_cell.length_b   1.000
_cell.length_c   1.000
_cell.angle_alpha   90.00
_cell.angle_beta   90.00
_cell.angle_gamma   90.00
#
_symmetry.space_group_name_H-M   'P 1'
#
loop_
_entity.id
_entity.type
_entity.pdbx_description
1 polymer ?
#
loop_
_entity_poly.entity_id
_entity_poly.type
_entity_poly.pdbx_seq_one_letter_code
_entity_poly.pdbx_strand_id
1 'polypeptide(L)'
;MPPPLPLPIIFAHSSNMHMIPANEEIKERLLSLRQGAIIELKGFLVGVQMGGQWVWGSSLSRTDTGNWACEIVWVNELSVL
;
A
#
# COMPACT_ATOMS: atom_id res chain seq x y z
N MET A 1 -25.87 0.21 -13.75
CA MET A 1 -26.08 -0.58 -12.52
C MET A 1 -25.14 -0.01 -11.46
N PRO A 2 -25.64 0.42 -10.29
CA PRO A 2 -24.76 0.85 -9.21
C PRO A 2 -23.93 -0.34 -8.69
N PRO A 3 -22.74 -0.11 -8.12
CA PRO A 3 -21.94 -1.17 -7.54
C PRO A 3 -22.68 -1.87 -6.38
N PRO A 4 -22.36 -3.14 -6.09
CA PRO A 4 -23.05 -3.93 -5.07
C PRO A 4 -22.80 -3.45 -3.63
N LEU A 5 -21.77 -2.62 -3.41
CA LEU A 5 -21.45 -2.00 -2.12
C LEU A 5 -21.51 -0.47 -2.23
N PRO A 6 -21.83 0.26 -1.13
CA PRO A 6 -21.75 1.71 -1.11
C PRO A 6 -20.36 2.22 -1.49
N LEU A 7 -20.30 3.27 -2.31
CA LEU A 7 -19.04 3.85 -2.80
C LEU A 7 -18.02 4.19 -1.68
N PRO A 8 -18.41 4.77 -0.53
CA PRO A 8 -17.45 5.04 0.54
C PRO A 8 -16.75 3.79 1.08
N ILE A 9 -17.45 2.64 1.12
CA ILE A 9 -16.87 1.36 1.55
C ILE A 9 -15.91 0.84 0.49
N ILE A 10 -16.25 0.93 -0.79
CA ILE A 10 -15.38 0.49 -1.87
C ILE A 10 -14.08 1.30 -1.85
N PHE A 11 -14.16 2.63 -1.71
CA PHE A 11 -12.98 3.49 -1.69
C PHE A 11 -12.09 3.25 -0.47
N ALA A 12 -12.66 2.99 0.72
CA ALA A 12 -11.87 2.67 1.91
C ALA A 12 -11.16 1.29 1.84
N HIS A 13 -11.59 0.41 0.93
CA HIS A 13 -11.08 -0.95 0.79
C HIS A 13 -10.40 -1.22 -0.56
N SER A 14 -10.24 -0.18 -1.39
CA SER A 14 -9.59 -0.28 -2.70
C SER A 14 -8.57 0.84 -2.84
N SER A 15 -7.30 0.48 -2.75
CA SER A 15 -6.17 1.41 -2.80
C SER A 15 -5.13 0.92 -3.81
N ASN A 16 -4.47 1.88 -4.47
CA ASN A 16 -3.28 1.59 -5.26
C ASN A 16 -2.06 1.81 -4.37
N MET A 17 -1.48 0.70 -3.90
CA MET A 17 -0.45 0.71 -2.87
C MET A 17 0.93 0.48 -3.49
N HIS A 18 1.95 1.18 -2.98
CA HIS A 18 3.35 1.02 -3.36
C HIS A 18 4.14 0.43 -2.19
N MET A 19 4.92 -0.63 -2.43
CA MET A 19 5.59 -1.37 -1.37
C MET A 19 7.08 -1.02 -1.28
N ILE A 20 7.54 -0.73 -0.05
CA ILE A 20 8.96 -0.65 0.30
C ILE A 20 9.28 -1.87 1.18
N PRO A 21 10.12 -2.82 0.73
CA PRO A 21 10.47 -3.98 1.54
C PRO A 21 11.36 -3.58 2.72
N ALA A 22 11.11 -4.14 3.90
CA ALA A 22 11.93 -3.95 5.09
C ALA A 22 13.34 -4.54 4.97
N ASN A 23 13.49 -5.59 4.18
CA ASN A 23 14.74 -6.33 3.97
C ASN A 23 14.69 -7.11 2.64
N GLU A 24 15.81 -7.73 2.28
CA GLU A 24 15.95 -8.47 1.01
C GLU A 24 15.02 -9.70 0.95
N GLU A 25 14.75 -10.36 2.07
CA GLU A 25 13.83 -11.51 2.10
C GLU A 25 12.40 -11.09 1.71
N ILE A 26 11.88 -10.01 2.30
CA ILE A 26 10.55 -9.49 1.98
C ILE A 26 10.50 -9.03 0.52
N LYS A 27 11.57 -8.42 0.01
CA LYS A 27 11.67 -8.01 -1.39
C LYS A 27 11.50 -9.20 -2.34
N GLU A 28 12.27 -10.27 -2.15
CA GLU A 28 12.20 -11.46 -3.01
C GLU A 28 10.81 -12.11 -2.93
N ARG A 29 10.22 -12.17 -1.73
CA ARG A 29 8.86 -12.70 -1.56
C ARG A 29 7.82 -11.85 -2.29
N LEU A 30 7.90 -10.52 -2.20
CA LEU A 30 7.02 -9.60 -2.95
C LEU A 30 7.18 -9.78 -4.47
N LEU A 31 8.41 -9.92 -4.97
CA LEU A 31 8.69 -10.13 -6.39
C LEU A 31 8.21 -11.49 -6.91
N SER A 32 8.14 -12.50 -6.04
CA SER A 32 7.65 -13.83 -6.39
C SER A 32 6.12 -13.93 -6.52
N LEU A 33 5.37 -12.92 -6.07
CA LEU A 33 3.91 -12.91 -6.12
C LEU A 33 3.41 -12.90 -7.57
N ARG A 34 2.30 -13.60 -7.81
CA ARG A 34 1.63 -13.63 -9.11
C ARG A 34 0.31 -12.89 -9.05
N GLN A 35 -0.15 -12.44 -10.21
CA GLN A 35 -1.48 -11.86 -10.34
C GLN A 35 -2.54 -12.83 -9.82
N GLY A 36 -3.47 -12.31 -9.00
CA GLY A 36 -4.53 -13.09 -8.38
C GLY A 36 -4.15 -13.73 -7.04
N ALA A 37 -2.90 -13.59 -6.58
CA ALA A 37 -2.53 -14.00 -5.23
C ALA A 37 -3.33 -13.22 -4.18
N ILE A 38 -3.90 -13.94 -3.22
CA ILE A 38 -4.49 -13.35 -2.02
C ILE A 38 -3.37 -13.30 -0.98
N ILE A 39 -3.12 -12.12 -0.43
CA ILE A 39 -2.02 -11.90 0.50
C ILE A 39 -2.48 -11.15 1.73
N GLU A 40 -1.75 -11.37 2.82
CA GLU A 40 -1.76 -10.52 4.00
C GLU A 40 -0.41 -9.79 4.09
N LEU A 41 -0.47 -8.49 4.32
CA LEU A 41 0.69 -7.61 4.48
C LEU A 41 0.63 -6.93 5.84
N LYS A 42 1.78 -6.78 6.48
CA LYS A 42 1.96 -5.98 7.69
C LYS A 42 3.11 -5.00 7.52
N GLY A 43 2.95 -3.84 8.14
CA GLY A 43 3.87 -2.74 7.92
C GLY A 43 3.34 -1.41 8.42
N PHE A 44 3.95 -0.34 7.93
CA PHE A 44 3.60 1.04 8.26
C PHE A 44 3.35 1.85 6.98
N LEU A 45 2.39 2.77 7.03
CA LEU A 45 2.29 3.84 6.05
C LEU A 45 3.45 4.81 6.29
N VAL A 46 4.23 5.09 5.25
CA VAL A 46 5.43 5.91 5.33
C VAL A 46 5.44 6.97 4.25
N GLY A 47 6.06 8.11 4.51
CA GLY A 47 6.45 9.05 3.47
C GLY A 47 7.97 9.00 3.25
N VAL A 48 8.43 9.42 2.06
CA VAL A 48 9.85 9.38 1.70
C VAL A 48 10.42 10.78 1.49
N GLN A 49 11.53 11.06 2.17
CA GLN A 49 12.30 12.29 2.02
C GLN A 49 13.69 12.02 1.43
N MET A 50 14.15 12.92 0.57
CA MET A 50 15.52 12.93 0.04
C MET A 50 16.12 14.31 0.26
N GLY A 51 17.27 14.39 0.92
CA GLY A 51 17.92 15.68 1.22
C GLY A 51 17.06 16.63 2.07
N GLY A 52 16.16 16.10 2.89
CA GLY A 52 15.21 16.89 3.70
C GLY A 52 13.99 17.40 2.95
N GLN A 53 13.83 17.06 1.66
CA GLN A 53 12.66 17.40 0.86
C GLN A 53 11.77 16.16 0.67
N TRP A 54 10.45 16.34 0.74
CA TRP A 54 9.49 15.27 0.42
C TRP A 54 9.58 14.91 -1.07
N VAL A 55 9.91 13.66 -1.36
CA VAL A 55 9.95 13.12 -2.73
C VAL A 55 8.68 12.36 -3.05
N TRP A 56 8.18 11.59 -2.08
CA TRP A 56 6.88 10.95 -2.17
C TRP A 56 6.07 11.23 -0.92
N GLY A 57 5.04 12.06 -1.08
CA GLY A 57 3.97 12.23 -0.11
C GLY A 57 3.04 11.02 -0.21
N SER A 58 2.95 10.27 0.89
CA SER A 58 2.02 9.15 1.05
C SER A 58 0.87 9.59 1.94
N SER A 59 -0.30 9.01 1.74
CA SER A 59 -1.36 9.09 2.73
C SER A 59 -0.90 8.44 4.04
N LEU A 60 -0.83 9.21 5.13
CA LEU A 60 -0.53 8.68 6.47
C LEU A 60 -1.80 8.23 7.21
N SER A 61 -2.97 8.34 6.57
CA SER A 61 -4.24 7.84 7.07
C SER A 61 -4.94 6.99 6.00
N ARG A 62 -5.54 5.86 6.39
CA ARG A 62 -6.32 5.01 5.48
C ARG A 62 -7.64 5.64 5.01
N THR A 63 -7.95 6.85 5.46
CA THR A 63 -9.19 7.56 5.14
C THR A 63 -8.99 8.84 4.35
N ASP A 64 -7.76 9.22 4.00
CA ASP A 64 -7.54 10.46 3.26
C ASP A 64 -7.82 10.28 1.75
N THR A 65 -8.47 11.28 1.16
CA THR A 65 -8.80 11.34 -0.27
C THR A 65 -8.18 12.60 -0.89
N GLY A 66 -7.46 12.48 -2.02
CA GLY A 66 -6.91 13.63 -2.76
C GLY A 66 -5.72 13.32 -3.68
N ASN A 67 -5.16 14.32 -4.36
CA ASN A 67 -3.85 14.19 -5.01
C ASN A 67 -2.79 13.91 -3.92
N TRP A 68 -1.80 13.05 -4.21
CA TRP A 68 -0.83 12.46 -3.24
C TRP A 68 -1.37 11.29 -2.39
N ALA A 69 -2.54 10.71 -2.72
CA ALA A 69 -3.15 9.60 -1.98
C ALA A 69 -2.57 8.20 -2.27
N CYS A 70 -1.43 8.08 -2.96
CA CYS A 70 -0.77 6.78 -3.11
C CYS A 70 -0.20 6.34 -1.76
N GLU A 71 -0.76 5.27 -1.18
CA GLU A 71 -0.27 4.69 0.05
C GLU A 71 1.07 3.98 -0.21
N ILE A 72 2.16 4.55 0.31
CA ILE A 72 3.44 3.86 0.41
C ILE A 72 3.46 3.08 1.71
N VAL A 73 3.61 1.77 1.60
CA VAL A 73 3.70 0.86 2.74
C VAL A 73 5.11 0.32 2.85
N TRP A 74 5.74 0.57 3.99
CA TRP A 74 6.92 -0.18 4.40
C TRP A 74 6.49 -1.53 4.95
N VAL A 75 6.85 -2.62 4.27
CA VAL A 75 6.37 -3.97 4.54
C VAL A 75 7.42 -4.75 5.31
N ASN A 76 7.06 -5.26 6.50
CA ASN A 76 7.94 -6.13 7.30
C ASN A 76 7.48 -7.58 7.37
N GLU A 77 6.20 -7.86 7.12
CA GLU A 77 5.68 -9.22 7.06
C GLU A 77 4.75 -9.34 5.85
N LEU A 78 4.83 -10.50 5.19
CA LEU A 78 4.01 -10.88 4.04
C LEU A 78 3.61 -12.35 4.22
N SER A 79 2.37 -12.70 3.89
CA SER A 79 1.87 -14.08 3.85
C SER A 79 0.98 -14.25 2.62
N VAL A 80 1.07 -15.40 1.95
CA VAL A 80 0.14 -15.78 0.87
C VAL A 80 -0.92 -16.68 1.49
N LEU A 81 -2.19 -16.42 1.18
CA LEU A 81 -3.36 -17.15 1.67
C LEU A 81 -3.85 -18.19 0.66
#